data_AF-A0A925B738-F1
#
_entry.id   AF-A0A925B738-F1
#
_cell.length_a   1.000
_cell.length_b   1.000
_cell.length_c   1.000
_cell.angle_alpha   90.00
_cell.angle_beta   90.00
_cell.angle_gamma   90.00
#
_symmetry.space_group_name_H-M   'P 1'
#
loop_
_entity.id
_entity.type
_entity.pdbx_description
1 polymer ?
#
loop_
_entity_poly.entity_id
_entity_poly.type
_entity_poly.pdbx_seq_one_letter_code
_entity_poly.pdbx_strand_id
1 'polypeptide(L)'
;MPRALTCQSELTLVLGGARSGKSRFAEALVTQTPSPWVYIATAQAFDDEMRDRIALHRDGRVPGWRTVEAPMDLPGALRNAGDAPVLVDCLTLWLTNLMLADTDLAVHEAALMAALDRAAPTVLVSNEVGLGIVPDNALARRFRDAAGRL
;
A
#
# COMPACT_ATOMS: atom_id res chain seq x y z
N MET A 1 -13.22 2.33 -30.40
CA MET A 1 -13.08 3.67 -29.78
C MET A 1 -12.99 3.43 -28.27
N PRO A 2 -11.83 3.57 -27.64
CA PRO A 2 -11.73 3.36 -26.19
C PRO A 2 -12.54 4.44 -25.49
N ARG A 3 -13.39 4.04 -24.54
CA ARG A 3 -14.17 4.94 -23.69
C ARG A 3 -13.20 5.89 -22.98
N ALA A 4 -13.42 7.19 -23.13
CA ALA A 4 -12.86 8.17 -22.22
C ALA A 4 -13.38 7.83 -20.80
N LEU A 5 -12.50 7.31 -19.96
CA LEU A 5 -12.77 7.13 -18.53
C LEU A 5 -13.02 8.52 -17.96
N THR A 6 -14.28 8.76 -17.64
CA THR A 6 -14.75 9.96 -16.97
C THR A 6 -14.13 9.98 -15.58
N CYS A 7 -13.61 11.13 -15.16
CA CYS A 7 -12.87 11.35 -13.92
C CYS A 7 -13.73 11.07 -12.68
N GLN A 8 -13.92 9.80 -12.32
CA GLN A 8 -14.33 9.37 -10.98
C GLN A 8 -13.07 8.89 -10.26
N SER A 9 -12.92 9.29 -9.01
CA SER A 9 -11.89 8.80 -8.08
C SER A 9 -11.84 7.27 -8.11
N GLU A 10 -10.83 6.70 -8.77
CA GLU A 10 -10.67 5.25 -8.91
C GLU A 10 -9.76 4.73 -7.79
N LEU A 11 -10.38 4.32 -6.67
CA LEU A 11 -9.71 3.60 -5.59
C LEU A 11 -9.82 2.10 -5.83
N THR A 12 -8.69 1.41 -5.95
CA THR A 12 -8.62 -0.04 -6.14
C THR A 12 -7.86 -0.69 -4.98
N LEU A 13 -8.43 -1.73 -4.39
CA LEU A 13 -7.74 -2.58 -3.41
C LEU A 13 -7.34 -3.91 -4.06
N VAL A 14 -6.05 -4.22 -4.02
CA VAL A 14 -5.48 -5.51 -4.43
C VAL A 14 -5.14 -6.31 -3.17
N LEU A 15 -5.97 -7.31 -2.89
CA LEU A 15 -5.83 -8.20 -1.74
C LEU A 15 -5.31 -9.57 -2.17
N GLY A 16 -4.44 -10.18 -1.37
CA GLY A 16 -4.05 -11.58 -1.56
C GLY A 16 -2.98 -12.07 -0.59
N GLY A 17 -2.66 -13.36 -0.66
CA GLY A 17 -1.66 -13.97 0.22
C GLY A 17 -0.24 -13.44 0.03
N ALA A 18 0.68 -13.95 0.86
CA ALA A 18 2.11 -13.75 0.65
C ALA A 18 2.55 -14.41 -0.67
N ARG A 19 3.43 -13.73 -1.44
CA ARG A 19 4.00 -14.24 -2.71
C ARG A 19 2.96 -14.60 -3.80
N SER A 20 1.74 -14.04 -3.74
CA SER A 20 0.67 -14.28 -4.72
C SER A 20 0.81 -13.52 -6.04
N GLY A 21 1.81 -12.64 -6.18
CA GLY A 21 1.99 -11.78 -7.35
C GLY A 21 1.19 -10.46 -7.31
N LYS A 22 0.56 -10.12 -6.18
CA LYS A 22 -0.26 -8.91 -6.02
C LYS A 22 0.46 -7.59 -6.33
N SER A 23 1.71 -7.42 -5.93
CA SER A 23 2.49 -6.19 -6.24
C SER A 23 2.68 -6.01 -7.75
N ARG A 24 3.02 -7.08 -8.48
CA ARG A 24 3.15 -7.05 -9.94
C ARG A 24 1.82 -6.72 -10.63
N PHE A 25 0.72 -7.31 -10.15
CA PHE A 25 -0.62 -7.02 -10.67
C PHE A 25 -1.00 -5.55 -10.42
N ALA A 26 -0.73 -5.04 -9.22
CA ALA A 26 -1.01 -3.65 -8.85
C ALA A 26 -0.18 -2.64 -9.66
N GLU A 27 1.09 -2.92 -9.91
CA GLU A 27 1.93 -2.12 -10.82
C GLU A 27 1.36 -2.10 -12.25
N ALA A 28 0.91 -3.24 -12.76
CA ALA A 28 0.28 -3.33 -14.08
C ALA A 28 -1.04 -2.55 -14.16
N LEU A 29 -1.79 -2.43 -13.06
CA LEU A 29 -2.98 -1.58 -13.00
C LEU A 29 -2.63 -0.08 -13.10
N VAL A 30 -1.67 0.39 -12.29
CA VAL A 30 -1.30 1.82 -12.27
C VAL A 30 -0.68 2.25 -13.60
N THR A 31 0.17 1.41 -14.20
CA THR A 31 0.85 1.73 -15.46
C THR A 31 -0.06 1.79 -16.69
N GLN A 32 -1.35 1.43 -16.57
CA GLN A 32 -2.36 1.68 -17.61
C GLN A 32 -2.79 3.15 -17.67
N THR A 33 -2.43 3.95 -16.65
CA THR A 33 -2.67 5.39 -16.60
C THR A 33 -1.44 6.18 -17.11
N PRO A 34 -1.59 7.42 -17.58
CA PRO A 34 -0.45 8.25 -17.97
C PRO A 34 0.51 8.50 -16.81
N SER A 35 1.82 8.47 -17.09
CA SER A 35 2.86 8.84 -16.13
C SER A 35 2.92 10.37 -15.92
N PRO A 36 3.50 10.89 -14.82
CA PRO A 36 4.31 10.20 -13.81
C PRO A 36 3.48 9.44 -12.75
N TRP A 37 3.99 8.29 -12.30
CA TRP A 37 3.38 7.47 -11.24
C TRP A 37 4.14 7.58 -9.93
N VAL A 38 3.46 7.41 -8.81
CA VAL A 38 4.07 7.43 -7.47
C VAL A 38 3.94 6.05 -6.82
N TYR A 39 5.07 5.48 -6.43
CA TYR A 39 5.14 4.27 -5.61
C TYR A 39 5.38 4.67 -4.16
N ILE A 40 4.42 4.41 -3.28
CA ILE A 40 4.56 4.65 -1.85
C ILE A 40 4.92 3.33 -1.16
N ALA A 41 6.17 3.24 -0.73
CA ALA A 41 6.70 2.09 0.00
C ALA A 41 6.46 2.28 1.51
N THR A 42 5.73 1.36 2.12
CA THR A 42 5.48 1.37 3.58
C THR A 42 6.36 0.37 4.32
N ALA A 43 7.03 -0.53 3.59
CA ALA A 43 7.97 -1.49 4.16
C ALA A 43 9.20 -0.79 4.77
N GLN A 44 9.64 -1.27 5.93
CA GLN A 44 10.95 -0.94 6.50
C GLN A 44 11.87 -2.16 6.39
N ALA A 45 13.11 -1.93 5.95
CA ALA A 45 14.09 -2.99 5.73
C ALA A 45 14.85 -3.31 7.03
N PHE A 46 14.20 -4.03 7.95
CA PHE A 46 14.80 -4.40 9.24
C PHE A 46 15.81 -5.55 9.14
N ASP A 47 15.78 -6.34 8.07
CA ASP A 47 16.69 -7.45 7.80
C ASP A 47 17.21 -7.45 6.34
N ASP A 48 18.24 -8.25 6.07
CA ASP A 48 18.85 -8.38 4.74
C ASP A 48 17.89 -8.99 3.72
N GLU A 49 17.01 -9.91 4.13
CA GLU A 49 16.02 -10.51 3.23
C GLU A 49 15.06 -9.45 2.67
N MET A 50 14.58 -8.54 3.53
CA MET A 50 13.71 -7.44 3.15
C MET A 50 14.47 -6.41 2.30
N ARG A 51 15.76 -6.15 2.60
CA ARG A 51 16.61 -5.28 1.76
C ARG A 51 16.74 -5.83 0.33
N ASP A 52 17.09 -7.09 0.19
CA ASP A 52 17.25 -7.75 -1.12
C ASP A 52 15.92 -7.77 -1.89
N ARG A 53 14.81 -8.00 -1.18
CA ARG A 53 13.48 -7.99 -1.78
C ARG A 53 13.06 -6.60 -2.29
N ILE A 54 13.39 -5.55 -1.55
CA ILE A 54 13.14 -4.16 -1.94
C ILE A 54 14.00 -3.80 -3.16
N ALA A 55 15.27 -4.23 -3.18
CA ALA A 55 16.16 -4.00 -4.32
C ALA A 55 15.62 -4.66 -5.59
N LEU A 56 15.23 -5.94 -5.51
CA LEU A 56 14.65 -6.65 -6.64
C LEU A 56 13.37 -5.99 -7.18
N HIS A 57 12.51 -5.48 -6.30
CA HIS A 57 11.30 -4.74 -6.71
C HIS A 57 11.63 -3.40 -7.36
N ARG A 58 12.67 -2.69 -6.90
CA ARG A 58 13.10 -1.42 -7.51
C ARG A 58 13.64 -1.65 -8.92
N ASP A 59 14.47 -2.66 -9.10
CA ASP A 59 15.14 -2.93 -10.38
C ASP A 59 14.19 -3.46 -11.46
N GLY A 60 13.08 -4.08 -11.06
CA GLY A 60 12.07 -4.60 -11.98
C GLY A 60 11.08 -3.58 -12.54
N ARG A 61 11.09 -2.33 -12.05
CA ARG A 61 10.08 -1.32 -12.43
C ARG A 61 10.41 -0.63 -13.75
N VAL A 62 9.38 -0.42 -14.57
CA VAL A 62 9.46 0.38 -15.80
C VAL A 62 9.84 1.85 -15.51
N PRO A 63 10.40 2.61 -16.46
CA PRO A 63 10.65 4.04 -16.25
C PRO A 63 9.38 4.85 -15.98
N GLY A 64 9.46 5.90 -15.17
CA GLY A 64 8.34 6.82 -14.89
C GLY A 64 7.78 6.77 -13.46
N TRP A 65 8.30 5.86 -12.62
CA TRP A 65 7.98 5.81 -11.19
C TRP A 65 8.82 6.79 -10.38
N ARG A 66 8.16 7.53 -9.49
CA ARG A 66 8.77 8.20 -8.34
C ARG A 66 8.49 7.38 -7.09
N THR A 67 9.54 6.91 -6.42
CA THR A 67 9.38 6.17 -5.15
C THR A 67 9.38 7.16 -3.97
N VAL A 68 8.44 6.98 -3.04
CA VAL A 68 8.34 7.71 -1.77
C VAL A 68 8.28 6.68 -0.65
N GLU A 69 9.19 6.77 0.31
CA GLU A 69 9.14 5.94 1.52
C GLU A 69 8.25 6.62 2.55
N ALA A 70 7.18 5.94 2.97
CA ALA A 70 6.21 6.46 3.93
C ALA A 70 5.78 5.34 4.92
N PRO A 71 6.70 4.84 5.75
CA PRO A 71 6.39 3.74 6.67
C PRO A 71 5.39 4.11 7.77
N MET A 72 5.28 5.42 8.08
CA MET A 72 4.40 5.96 9.12
C MET A 72 3.38 6.95 8.56
N ASP A 73 3.84 7.99 7.83
CA ASP A 73 2.99 9.04 7.27
C ASP A 73 2.51 8.73 5.83
N LEU A 74 1.85 7.59 5.67
CA LEU A 74 1.16 7.24 4.42
C LEU A 74 0.12 8.31 4.00
N PRO A 75 -0.71 8.87 4.90
CA PRO A 75 -1.65 9.92 4.54
C PRO A 75 -0.97 11.18 3.97
N GLY A 76 0.14 11.61 4.57
CA GLY A 76 0.93 12.73 4.05
C GLY A 76 1.53 12.45 2.68
N ALA A 77 2.06 11.23 2.48
CA ALA A 77 2.58 10.82 1.18
C ALA A 77 1.50 10.82 0.08
N LEU A 78 0.28 10.38 0.40
CA LEU A 78 -0.87 10.43 -0.51
C LEU A 78 -1.25 11.87 -0.88
N ARG A 79 -1.32 12.78 0.11
CA ARG A 79 -1.59 14.20 -0.14
C ARG A 79 -0.50 14.84 -1.02
N ASN A 80 0.76 14.53 -0.73
CA ASN A 80 1.91 15.04 -1.48
C ASN A 80 2.05 14.44 -2.89
N ALA A 81 1.31 13.37 -3.21
CA ALA A 81 1.26 12.82 -4.56
C ALA A 81 0.41 13.69 -5.51
N GLY A 82 -0.38 14.64 -5.01
CA GLY A 82 -1.14 15.60 -5.82
C GLY A 82 -2.18 14.92 -6.70
N ASP A 83 -2.02 15.02 -8.02
CA ASP A 83 -2.88 14.36 -9.02
C ASP A 83 -2.22 13.14 -9.69
N ALA A 84 -1.03 12.74 -9.22
CA ALA A 84 -0.35 11.58 -9.78
C ALA A 84 -1.08 10.27 -9.40
N PRO A 85 -1.18 9.29 -10.32
CA PRO A 85 -1.59 7.93 -9.98
C PRO A 85 -0.65 7.31 -8.95
N VAL A 86 -1.20 6.66 -7.93
CA VAL A 86 -0.45 6.12 -6.79
C VAL A 86 -0.61 4.61 -6.71
N LEU A 87 0.51 3.93 -6.40
CA LEU A 87 0.53 2.58 -5.85
C LEU A 87 1.05 2.63 -4.41
N VAL A 88 0.32 2.04 -3.46
CA VAL A 88 0.77 1.82 -2.08
C VAL A 88 1.06 0.34 -1.87
N ASP A 89 2.28 0.00 -1.43
CA ASP A 89 2.71 -1.38 -1.15
C ASP A 89 3.45 -1.43 0.20
N CYS A 90 2.85 -1.94 1.29
CA CYS A 90 1.44 -2.37 1.43
C CYS A 90 0.81 -1.91 2.75
N LEU A 91 -0.52 -1.93 2.84
CA LEU A 91 -1.27 -1.52 4.03
C LEU A 91 -0.91 -2.36 5.26
N THR A 92 -0.66 -3.66 5.11
CA THR A 92 -0.33 -4.51 6.26
C THR A 92 1.04 -4.21 6.89
N LEU A 93 2.03 -3.77 6.10
CA LEU A 93 3.31 -3.32 6.65
C LEU A 93 3.19 -1.95 7.31
N TRP A 94 2.41 -1.04 6.72
CA TRP A 94 2.08 0.23 7.36
C TRP A 94 1.42 0.03 8.73
N LEU A 95 0.39 -0.82 8.79
CA LEU A 95 -0.29 -1.17 10.04
C LEU A 95 0.67 -1.78 11.07
N THR A 96 1.57 -2.66 10.62
CA THR A 96 2.61 -3.24 11.49
C THR A 96 3.50 -2.16 12.10
N ASN A 97 3.98 -1.21 11.28
CA ASN A 97 4.85 -0.13 11.76
C ASN A 97 4.13 0.73 12.81
N LEU A 98 2.87 1.10 12.56
CA LEU A 98 2.06 1.87 13.50
C LEU A 98 1.84 1.15 14.83
N MET A 99 1.56 -0.16 14.78
CA MET A 99 1.38 -1.00 15.97
C MET A 99 2.67 -1.15 16.78
N LEU A 100 3.82 -1.33 16.11
CA LEU A 100 5.12 -1.45 16.78
C LEU A 100 5.59 -0.13 17.40
N ALA A 101 5.15 1.00 16.83
CA ALA A 101 5.38 2.33 17.38
C ALA A 101 4.38 2.72 18.50
N ASP A 102 3.48 1.81 18.89
CA ASP A 102 2.44 2.01 19.92
C ASP A 102 1.60 3.28 19.70
N THR A 103 1.27 3.54 18.43
CA THR A 103 0.43 4.68 18.02
C THR A 103 -1.06 4.35 18.09
N ASP A 104 -1.89 5.39 18.15
CA ASP A 104 -3.35 5.23 18.04
C ASP A 104 -3.76 4.97 16.59
N LEU A 105 -4.06 3.71 16.28
CA LEU A 105 -4.46 3.28 14.95
C LEU A 105 -5.69 4.03 14.43
N ALA A 106 -6.66 4.35 15.29
CA ALA A 106 -7.90 5.00 14.86
C ALA A 106 -7.65 6.39 14.26
N VAL A 107 -6.68 7.13 14.82
CA VAL A 107 -6.26 8.43 14.29
C VAL A 107 -5.62 8.27 12.91
N HIS A 108 -4.76 7.28 12.74
CA HIS A 108 -4.07 7.02 11.47
C HIS A 108 -5.02 6.49 10.39
N GLU A 109 -5.95 5.61 10.75
CA GLU A 109 -7.01 5.10 9.87
C GLU A 109 -7.90 6.24 9.37
N ALA A 110 -8.38 7.11 10.27
CA ALA A 110 -9.17 8.28 9.88
C ALA A 110 -8.40 9.22 8.94
N ALA A 111 -7.12 9.45 9.22
CA ALA A 111 -6.25 10.27 8.37
C ALA A 111 -6.03 9.63 6.98
N LEU A 112 -5.89 8.31 6.91
CA LEU A 112 -5.78 7.57 5.65
C LEU A 112 -7.07 7.69 4.85
N MET A 113 -8.23 7.45 5.46
CA MET A 113 -9.53 7.59 4.78
C MET A 113 -9.73 8.99 4.19
N ALA A 114 -9.36 10.03 4.94
CA ALA A 114 -9.40 11.40 4.44
C ALA A 114 -8.42 11.64 3.28
N ALA A 115 -7.23 11.02 3.29
CA ALA A 115 -6.25 11.15 2.22
C ALA A 115 -6.60 10.34 0.96
N LEU A 116 -7.43 9.30 1.09
CA LEU A 116 -7.95 8.51 -0.03
C LEU A 116 -9.11 9.22 -0.76
N ASP A 117 -9.69 10.26 -0.18
CA ASP A 117 -10.62 11.16 -0.87
C ASP A 117 -9.88 12.09 -1.84
N ARG A 118 -9.27 11.48 -2.86
CA ARG A 118 -8.54 12.14 -3.94
C ARG A 118 -9.07 11.67 -5.29
N ALA A 119 -9.08 12.56 -6.27
CA ALA A 119 -9.57 12.25 -7.61
C ALA A 119 -8.62 11.35 -8.42
N ALA A 120 -7.32 11.39 -8.10
CA ALA A 120 -6.33 10.65 -8.85
C ALA A 120 -6.35 9.14 -8.52
N PRO A 121 -6.14 8.26 -9.53
CA PRO A 121 -6.18 6.82 -9.35
C PRO A 121 -5.24 6.36 -8.24
N THR A 122 -5.75 5.51 -7.34
CA THR A 122 -5.00 5.02 -6.20
C THR A 122 -5.20 3.52 -6.07
N VAL A 123 -4.11 2.76 -6.16
CA VAL A 123 -4.09 1.31 -6.00
C VAL A 123 -3.42 0.99 -4.67
N LEU A 124 -4.13 0.29 -3.79
CA LEU A 124 -3.65 -0.15 -2.48
C LEU A 124 -3.39 -1.65 -2.52
N VAL A 125 -2.22 -2.07 -2.05
CA VAL A 125 -1.91 -3.49 -1.84
C VAL A 125 -2.14 -3.82 -0.37
N SER A 126 -2.83 -4.93 -0.10
CA SER A 126 -2.94 -5.49 1.25
C SER A 126 -2.72 -7.00 1.24
N ASN A 127 -2.25 -7.54 2.35
CA ASN A 127 -2.10 -8.97 2.52
C ASN A 127 -3.33 -9.54 3.22
N GLU A 128 -3.87 -10.65 2.69
CA GLU A 128 -4.86 -11.42 3.41
C GLU A 128 -4.17 -12.32 4.44
N VAL A 129 -4.56 -12.20 5.71
CA VAL A 129 -3.91 -12.84 6.87
C VAL A 129 -4.90 -13.51 7.85
N GLY A 130 -6.20 -13.39 7.61
CA GLY A 130 -7.29 -13.87 8.45
C GLY A 130 -7.81 -15.28 8.11
N LEU A 131 -7.50 -15.82 6.94
CA LEU A 131 -7.94 -17.16 6.50
C LEU A 131 -7.17 -18.35 7.13
N GLY A 132 -6.26 -18.08 8.07
CA GLY A 132 -5.49 -19.09 8.82
C GLY A 132 -6.06 -19.42 10.20
N ILE A 133 -5.31 -20.20 10.98
CA ILE A 133 -5.64 -20.51 12.38
C ILE A 133 -5.46 -19.24 13.24
N VAL A 134 -6.20 -19.16 14.35
CA VAL A 134 -6.01 -18.12 15.37
C VAL A 134 -4.59 -18.21 15.95
N PRO A 135 -3.77 -17.15 15.86
CA PRO A 135 -2.42 -17.18 16.42
C PRO A 135 -2.42 -17.32 17.95
N ASP A 136 -1.43 -18.03 18.50
CA ASP A 136 -1.21 -18.12 19.95
C ASP A 136 -0.60 -16.83 20.54
N ASN A 137 0.09 -16.04 19.73
CA ASN A 137 0.68 -14.75 20.12
C ASN A 137 -0.39 -13.64 20.13
N ALA A 138 -0.52 -12.93 21.26
CA ALA A 138 -1.45 -11.81 21.44
C ALA A 138 -1.23 -10.67 20.43
N LEU A 139 0.02 -10.32 20.13
CA LEU A 139 0.35 -9.31 19.12
C LEU A 139 -0.12 -9.75 17.73
N ALA A 140 0.10 -11.02 17.38
CA ALA A 140 -0.32 -11.56 16.09
C ALA A 140 -1.86 -11.60 15.96
N ARG A 141 -2.60 -11.92 17.02
CA ARG A 141 -4.08 -11.80 17.04
C ARG A 141 -4.52 -10.35 16.83
N ARG A 142 -3.95 -9.41 17.59
CA ARG A 142 -4.26 -7.97 17.44
C ARG A 142 -4.00 -7.48 16.02
N PHE A 143 -2.87 -7.88 15.44
CA PHE A 143 -2.51 -7.50 14.07
C PHE A 143 -3.49 -8.07 13.05
N ARG A 144 -3.81 -9.37 13.13
CA ARG A 144 -4.80 -10.01 12.25
C ARG A 144 -6.14 -9.30 12.32
N ASP A 145 -6.62 -9.01 13.53
CA ASP A 145 -7.92 -8.39 13.73
C ASP A 145 -7.93 -6.91 13.27
N ALA A 146 -6.81 -6.19 13.41
CA ALA A 146 -6.67 -4.84 12.88
C ALA A 146 -6.59 -4.84 11.34
N ALA A 147 -5.82 -5.76 10.75
CA ALA A 147 -5.71 -5.88 9.30
C ALA A 147 -7.02 -6.28 8.61
N GLY A 148 -7.90 -6.99 9.31
CA GLY A 148 -9.25 -7.31 8.81
C GLY A 148 -10.29 -6.20 9.00
N ARG A 149 -10.03 -5.20 9.85
CA ARG A 149 -10.93 -4.04 10.05
C ARG A 149 -10.60 -2.86 9.13
N LEU A 150 -9.30 -2.64 8.87
CA LEU A 150 -8.79 -1.64 7.92
C LEU A 150 -9.28 -1.94 6.50
#